data_AF-A0A7Y3H8X8-F1
#
_entry.id   AF-A0A7Y3H8X8-F1
#
_cell.length_a   1.000
_cell.length_b   1.000
_cell.length_c   1.000
_cell.angle_alpha   90.00
_cell.angle_beta   90.00
_cell.angle_gamma   90.00
#
_symmetry.space_group_name_H-M   'P 1'
#
loop_
_entity.id
_entity.type
_entity.pdbx_description
1 polymer ?
#
loop_
_entity_poly.entity_id
_entity_poly.type
_entity_poly.pdbx_seq_one_letter_code
_entity_poly.pdbx_strand_id
1 'polypeptide(L)'
;SQVVKQLLAQHANLQVPDAIVSDEAERLKKQAAEQQGEEAENLPDEIFRNAAERRVRSGLLLAEMARQNNIVVDGARVRKAIETVAETYEQPMEVVQMYYGNQQLLGGVESLVLEEQVVDWVVENAKVDEQSMTMKEVINAAANSGQAE
;
A
#
# COMPACT_ATOMS: atom_id res chain seq x y z
N SER A 1 2.60 2.32 5.67
CA SER A 1 3.34 2.05 6.91
C SER A 1 4.50 3.04 7.17
N GLN A 2 4.91 3.29 8.43
CA GLN A 2 6.15 4.04 8.77
C GLN A 2 7.41 3.33 8.26
N VAL A 3 7.40 2.00 8.24
CA VAL A 3 8.47 1.16 7.66
C VAL A 3 8.65 1.48 6.18
N VAL A 4 7.57 1.50 5.40
CA VAL A 4 7.60 1.84 3.97
C VAL A 4 8.13 3.26 3.74
N LYS A 5 7.70 4.25 4.55
CA LYS A 5 8.22 5.62 4.46
C LYS A 5 9.75 5.64 4.66
N GLN A 6 10.25 4.94 5.66
CA GLN A 6 11.69 4.88 5.95
C GLN A 6 12.47 4.12 4.88
N LEU A 7 11.93 3.03 4.34
CA LEU A 7 12.54 2.28 3.23
C LEU A 7 12.70 3.15 1.99
N LEU A 8 11.65 3.89 1.60
CA LEU A 8 11.72 4.81 0.48
C LEU A 8 12.77 5.91 0.69
N ALA A 9 12.87 6.44 1.92
CA ALA A 9 13.84 7.48 2.26
C ALA A 9 15.29 6.95 2.20
N GLN A 10 15.54 5.74 2.71
CA GLN A 10 16.86 5.10 2.65
C GLN A 10 17.26 4.70 1.22
N HIS A 11 16.28 4.43 0.36
CA HIS A 11 16.47 4.09 -1.05
C HIS A 11 15.97 5.20 -1.98
N ALA A 12 16.28 6.46 -1.64
CA ALA A 12 15.86 7.65 -2.40
C ALA A 12 16.30 7.61 -3.87
N ASN A 13 17.44 6.97 -4.16
CA ASN A 13 18.05 6.91 -5.49
C ASN A 13 17.58 5.71 -6.33
N LEU A 14 16.62 4.92 -5.86
CA LEU A 14 16.07 3.80 -6.62
C LEU A 14 15.34 4.34 -7.86
N GLN A 15 15.93 4.14 -9.03
CA GLN A 15 15.32 4.49 -10.30
C GLN A 15 14.34 3.39 -10.72
N VAL A 16 13.19 3.82 -11.25
CA VAL A 16 12.15 2.94 -11.76
C VAL A 16 11.91 3.24 -13.24
N PRO A 17 11.69 2.21 -14.09
CA PRO A 17 11.40 2.44 -15.50
C PRO A 17 10.13 3.27 -15.69
N ASP A 18 10.23 4.29 -16.55
CA ASP A 18 9.16 5.26 -16.80
C ASP A 18 7.86 4.57 -17.29
N ALA A 19 7.98 3.49 -18.07
CA ALA A 19 6.84 2.71 -18.54
C ALA A 19 5.99 2.15 -17.39
N ILE A 20 6.62 1.61 -16.34
CA ILE A 20 5.91 1.03 -15.19
C ILE A 20 5.23 2.13 -14.37
N VAL A 21 5.86 3.31 -14.28
CA VAL A 21 5.28 4.48 -13.62
C VAL A 21 4.07 5.00 -14.40
N SER A 22 4.15 5.06 -15.73
CA SER A 22 3.03 5.45 -16.59
C SER A 22 1.85 4.51 -16.46
N ASP A 23 2.08 3.20 -16.51
CA ASP A 23 1.02 2.19 -16.34
C ASP A 23 0.32 2.32 -14.98
N GLU A 24 1.11 2.55 -13.91
CA GLU A 24 0.55 2.75 -12.58
C GLU A 24 -0.20 4.09 -12.45
N ALA A 25 0.27 5.16 -13.11
CA ALA A 25 -0.41 6.45 -13.11
C ALA A 25 -1.77 6.35 -13.82
N GLU A 26 -1.85 5.66 -14.96
CA GLU A 26 -3.12 5.39 -15.62
C GLU A 26 -4.07 4.58 -14.75
N ARG A 27 -3.54 3.58 -14.01
CA ARG A 27 -4.34 2.77 -13.09
C ARG A 27 -4.93 3.61 -11.97
N LEU A 28 -4.11 4.47 -11.34
CA LEU A 28 -4.57 5.38 -10.30
C LEU A 28 -5.60 6.38 -10.83
N LYS A 29 -5.40 6.87 -12.06
CA LYS A 29 -6.34 7.78 -12.72
C LYS A 29 -7.71 7.13 -12.94
N LYS A 30 -7.74 5.91 -13.49
CA LYS A 30 -8.99 5.16 -13.70
C LYS A 30 -9.72 4.92 -12.37
N GLN A 31 -8.99 4.53 -11.33
CA GLN A 31 -9.56 4.32 -10.01
C GLN A 31 -10.15 5.61 -9.41
N ALA A 32 -9.47 6.75 -9.57
CA ALA A 32 -9.97 8.04 -9.09
C ALA A 32 -11.22 8.50 -9.86
N ALA A 33 -11.23 8.31 -11.18
CA ALA A 33 -12.34 8.63 -12.05
C ALA A 33 -13.60 7.84 -11.67
N GLU A 34 -13.47 6.53 -11.44
CA GLU A 34 -14.56 5.65 -10.98
C GLU A 34 -15.14 6.12 -9.64
N GLN A 35 -14.30 6.54 -8.70
CA GLN A 35 -14.74 7.04 -7.39
C GLN A 35 -15.46 8.38 -7.47
N GLN A 36 -15.08 9.24 -8.41
CA GLN A 36 -15.69 10.56 -8.60
C GLN A 36 -16.91 10.51 -9.53
N GLY A 37 -17.13 9.39 -10.22
CA GLY A 37 -18.17 9.28 -11.25
C GLY A 37 -17.84 10.13 -12.49
N GLU A 38 -16.56 10.39 -12.74
CA GLU A 38 -16.07 11.19 -13.87
C GLU A 38 -15.31 10.30 -14.88
N GLU A 39 -15.07 10.82 -16.07
CA GLU A 39 -14.23 10.15 -17.07
C GLU A 39 -12.74 10.41 -16.78
N ALA A 40 -11.92 9.36 -16.89
CA ALA A 40 -10.48 9.44 -16.60
C ALA A 40 -9.73 10.45 -17.48
N GLU A 41 -10.26 10.80 -18.65
CA GLU A 41 -9.71 11.79 -19.58
C GLU A 41 -9.75 13.22 -19.01
N ASN A 42 -10.65 13.49 -18.07
CA ASN A 42 -10.80 14.82 -17.45
C ASN A 42 -9.82 15.06 -16.30
N LEU A 43 -9.10 14.03 -15.84
CA LEU A 43 -8.15 14.14 -14.74
C LEU A 43 -6.70 14.34 -15.26
N PRO A 44 -5.96 15.37 -14.80
CA PRO A 44 -4.59 15.60 -15.23
C PRO A 44 -3.62 14.48 -14.82
N ASP A 45 -2.86 13.94 -15.78
CA ASP A 45 -1.92 12.83 -15.57
C ASP A 45 -0.79 13.17 -14.57
N GLU A 46 -0.34 14.43 -14.55
CA GLU A 46 0.73 14.89 -13.65
C GLU A 46 0.40 14.70 -12.17
N ILE A 47 -0.88 14.70 -11.81
CA ILE A 47 -1.34 14.52 -10.42
C ILE A 47 -1.04 13.09 -9.95
N PHE A 48 -1.11 12.11 -10.86
CA PHE A 48 -0.95 10.69 -10.51
C PHE A 48 0.50 10.22 -10.60
N ARG A 49 1.37 10.92 -11.33
CA ARG A 49 2.74 10.48 -11.61
C ARG A 49 3.57 10.31 -10.33
N ASN A 50 3.53 11.28 -9.42
CA ASN A 50 4.26 11.21 -8.15
C ASN A 50 3.75 10.05 -7.26
N ALA A 51 2.43 9.86 -7.21
CA ALA A 51 1.81 8.77 -6.45
C ALA A 51 2.16 7.40 -7.06
N ALA A 52 2.15 7.31 -8.39
CA ALA A 52 2.52 6.12 -9.14
C ALA A 52 3.99 5.74 -8.91
N GLU A 53 4.91 6.70 -9.03
CA GLU A 53 6.33 6.45 -8.78
C GLU A 53 6.55 5.92 -7.37
N ARG A 54 5.92 6.56 -6.37
CA ARG A 54 6.00 6.11 -4.97
C ARG A 54 5.47 4.69 -4.81
N ARG A 55 4.35 4.34 -5.45
CA ARG A 55 3.74 3.01 -5.36
C ARG A 55 4.59 1.94 -6.03
N VAL A 56 5.13 2.21 -7.22
CA VAL A 56 6.05 1.31 -7.93
C VAL A 56 7.31 1.07 -7.09
N ARG A 57 7.94 2.14 -6.59
CA ARG A 57 9.13 2.03 -5.75
C ARG A 57 8.88 1.24 -4.46
N SER A 58 7.76 1.50 -3.79
CA SER A 58 7.39 0.77 -2.58
C SER A 58 7.17 -0.70 -2.86
N GLY A 59 6.41 -1.03 -3.92
CA GLY A 59 6.13 -2.40 -4.31
C GLY A 59 7.41 -3.19 -4.63
N LEU A 60 8.36 -2.58 -5.35
CA LEU A 60 9.65 -3.21 -5.65
C LEU A 60 10.48 -3.48 -4.40
N LEU A 61 10.57 -2.52 -3.48
CA LEU A 61 11.30 -2.69 -2.22
C LEU A 61 10.68 -3.76 -1.33
N LEU A 62 9.34 -3.76 -1.20
CA LEU A 62 8.61 -4.76 -0.42
C LEU A 62 8.77 -6.15 -1.04
N ALA A 63 8.64 -6.27 -2.35
CA ALA A 63 8.83 -7.54 -3.06
C ALA A 63 10.26 -8.09 -2.90
N GLU A 64 11.28 -7.24 -2.98
CA GLU A 64 12.67 -7.66 -2.80
C GLU A 64 12.95 -8.10 -1.36
N MET A 65 12.44 -7.38 -0.35
CA MET A 65 12.57 -7.82 1.05
C MET A 65 11.84 -9.14 1.30
N ALA A 66 10.62 -9.29 0.76
CA ALA A 66 9.88 -10.54 0.87
C ALA A 66 10.66 -11.70 0.25
N ARG A 67 11.22 -11.48 -0.94
CA ARG A 67 12.06 -12.47 -1.64
C ARG A 67 13.30 -12.85 -0.83
N GLN A 68 14.02 -11.87 -0.29
CA GLN A 68 15.24 -12.12 0.50
C GLN A 68 14.96 -12.88 1.80
N ASN A 69 13.79 -12.68 2.40
CA ASN A 69 13.41 -13.26 3.68
C ASN A 69 12.41 -14.42 3.56
N ASN A 70 12.17 -14.91 2.34
CA ASN A 70 11.24 -16.02 2.03
C ASN A 70 9.81 -15.79 2.58
N ILE A 71 9.36 -14.55 2.56
CA ILE A 71 8.00 -14.17 2.95
C ILE A 71 7.08 -14.44 1.75
N VAL A 72 6.13 -15.35 1.94
CA VAL A 72 5.12 -15.70 0.94
C VAL A 72 3.79 -15.10 1.37
N VAL A 73 3.06 -14.51 0.41
CA VAL A 73 1.72 -13.95 0.65
C VAL A 73 0.81 -15.04 1.23
N ASP A 74 0.27 -14.77 2.41
CA ASP A 74 -0.64 -15.67 3.09
C ASP A 74 -2.06 -15.51 2.51
N GLY A 75 -2.49 -16.52 1.75
CA GLY A 75 -3.83 -16.55 1.16
C GLY A 75 -4.98 -16.49 2.18
N ALA A 76 -4.75 -16.92 3.43
CA ALA A 76 -5.76 -16.76 4.49
C ALA A 76 -5.89 -15.30 4.92
N ARG A 77 -4.77 -14.55 4.99
CA ARG A 77 -4.79 -13.11 5.24
C ARG A 77 -5.43 -12.35 4.08
N VAL A 78 -5.14 -12.74 2.83
CA VAL A 78 -5.79 -12.16 1.64
C VAL A 78 -7.30 -12.35 1.70
N ARG A 79 -7.76 -13.58 1.95
CA ARG A 79 -9.18 -13.88 2.12
C ARG A 79 -9.80 -13.02 3.21
N LYS A 80 -9.19 -12.96 4.38
CA LYS A 80 -9.69 -12.17 5.51
C LYS A 80 -9.79 -10.68 5.19
N ALA A 81 -8.80 -10.12 4.50
CA ALA A 81 -8.81 -8.72 4.07
C ALA A 81 -9.97 -8.44 3.10
N ILE A 82 -10.21 -9.33 2.12
CA ILE A 82 -11.36 -9.22 1.20
C ILE A 82 -12.68 -9.32 1.97
N GLU A 83 -12.80 -10.30 2.88
CA GLU A 83 -14.00 -10.50 3.69
C GLU A 83 -14.31 -9.27 4.56
N THR A 84 -13.29 -8.66 5.17
CA THR A 84 -13.43 -7.44 5.97
C THR A 84 -13.99 -6.27 5.15
N VAL A 85 -13.54 -6.12 3.89
CA VAL A 85 -14.10 -5.10 2.99
C VAL A 85 -15.53 -5.45 2.62
N ALA A 86 -15.79 -6.71 2.27
CA ALA A 86 -17.10 -7.18 1.84
C ALA A 86 -18.19 -7.07 2.92
N GLU A 87 -17.85 -7.22 4.20
CA GLU A 87 -18.76 -7.07 5.34
C GLU A 87 -19.45 -5.70 5.43
N THR A 88 -18.87 -4.68 4.79
CA THR A 88 -19.43 -3.33 4.74
C THR A 88 -20.55 -3.15 3.70
N TYR A 89 -20.77 -4.16 2.86
CA TYR A 89 -21.75 -4.14 1.76
C TYR A 89 -22.95 -5.04 2.04
N GLU A 90 -24.07 -4.75 1.38
CA GLU A 90 -25.32 -5.51 1.52
C GLU A 90 -25.21 -6.96 1.00
N GLN A 91 -24.32 -7.19 0.02
CA GLN A 91 -24.10 -8.50 -0.60
C GLN A 91 -22.62 -8.93 -0.51
N PRO A 92 -22.12 -9.33 0.68
CA PRO A 92 -20.70 -9.63 0.87
C PRO A 92 -20.16 -10.72 -0.07
N MET A 93 -20.95 -11.74 -0.35
CA MET A 93 -20.56 -12.87 -1.22
C MET A 93 -20.33 -12.45 -2.68
N GLU A 94 -21.06 -11.45 -3.17
CA GLU A 94 -20.86 -10.92 -4.52
C GLU A 94 -19.58 -10.08 -4.59
N VAL A 95 -19.32 -9.29 -3.56
CA VAL A 95 -18.08 -8.50 -3.43
C VAL A 95 -16.86 -9.42 -3.36
N VAL A 96 -16.90 -10.49 -2.55
CA VAL A 96 -15.81 -11.47 -2.48
C VAL A 96 -15.53 -12.07 -3.87
N GLN A 97 -16.57 -12.51 -4.59
CA GLN A 97 -16.42 -13.06 -5.93
C GLN A 97 -15.87 -12.03 -6.93
N MET A 98 -16.26 -10.77 -6.83
CA MET A 98 -15.73 -9.68 -7.65
C MET A 98 -14.22 -9.52 -7.45
N TYR A 99 -13.72 -9.55 -6.21
CA TYR A 99 -12.28 -9.47 -5.94
C TYR A 99 -11.53 -10.67 -6.54
N TYR A 100 -12.02 -11.90 -6.36
CA TYR A 100 -11.36 -13.09 -6.93
C TYR A 100 -11.50 -13.19 -8.46
N GLY A 101 -12.55 -12.60 -9.05
CA GLY A 101 -12.77 -12.54 -10.49
C GLY A 101 -11.97 -11.46 -11.20
N ASN A 102 -11.43 -10.48 -10.47
CA ASN A 102 -10.66 -9.36 -11.01
C ASN A 102 -9.21 -9.41 -10.51
N GLN A 103 -8.30 -9.86 -11.37
CA GLN A 103 -6.87 -9.98 -11.07
C GLN A 103 -6.23 -8.68 -10.57
N GLN A 104 -6.70 -7.52 -11.06
CA GLN A 104 -6.17 -6.23 -10.64
C GLN A 104 -6.59 -5.89 -9.20
N LEU A 105 -7.83 -6.20 -8.83
CA LEU A 105 -8.32 -6.01 -7.45
C LEU A 105 -7.62 -6.99 -6.51
N LEU A 106 -7.54 -8.28 -6.90
CA LEU A 106 -6.87 -9.30 -6.11
C LEU A 106 -5.40 -8.96 -5.85
N GLY A 107 -4.65 -8.60 -6.90
CA GLY A 107 -3.25 -8.19 -6.76
C GLY A 107 -3.06 -6.95 -5.89
N GLY A 108 -4.05 -6.05 -5.84
CA GLY A 108 -4.07 -4.94 -4.90
C GLY A 108 -4.13 -5.38 -3.45
N VAL A 109 -4.99 -6.35 -3.14
CA VAL A 109 -5.10 -6.93 -1.79
C VAL A 109 -3.88 -7.77 -1.43
N GLU A 110 -3.35 -8.55 -2.36
CA GLU A 110 -2.11 -9.31 -2.16
C GLU A 110 -0.93 -8.38 -1.85
N SER A 111 -0.83 -7.25 -2.53
CA SER A 111 0.20 -6.23 -2.25
C SER A 111 0.06 -5.65 -0.84
N LEU A 112 -1.17 -5.40 -0.39
CA LEU A 112 -1.45 -4.91 0.97
C LEU A 112 -1.03 -5.95 2.02
N VAL A 113 -1.44 -7.20 1.82
CA VAL A 113 -1.09 -8.30 2.73
C VAL A 113 0.42 -8.54 2.76
N LEU A 114 1.10 -8.42 1.62
CA LEU A 114 2.56 -8.50 1.55
C LEU A 114 3.20 -7.36 2.35
N GLU A 115 2.72 -6.13 2.22
CA GLU A 115 3.20 -4.99 3.03
C GLU A 115 3.08 -5.32 4.52
N GLU A 116 1.91 -5.78 4.98
CA GLU A 116 1.68 -6.13 6.37
C GLU A 116 2.63 -7.23 6.86
N GLN A 117 2.77 -8.33 6.10
CA GLN A 117 3.67 -9.43 6.47
C GLN A 117 5.14 -9.00 6.53
N VAL A 118 5.56 -8.13 5.61
CA VAL A 118 6.92 -7.58 5.62
C VAL A 118 7.12 -6.65 6.83
N VAL A 119 6.12 -5.84 7.17
CA VAL A 119 6.16 -4.97 8.36
C VAL A 119 6.25 -5.81 9.63
N ASP A 120 5.43 -6.85 9.76
CA ASP A 120 5.47 -7.80 10.87
C ASP A 120 6.87 -8.39 11.02
N TRP A 121 7.44 -8.89 9.91
CA TRP A 121 8.79 -9.44 9.90
C TRP A 121 9.85 -8.41 10.32
N VAL A 122 9.76 -7.16 9.84
CA VAL A 122 10.69 -6.09 10.24
C VAL A 122 10.59 -5.82 11.73
N VAL A 123 9.38 -5.75 12.29
CA VAL A 123 9.19 -5.50 13.74
C VAL A 123 9.76 -6.65 14.58
N GLU A 124 9.57 -7.89 14.16
CA GLU A 124 10.09 -9.07 14.84
C GLU A 124 11.63 -9.16 14.80
N ASN A 125 12.27 -8.65 13.75
CA ASN A 125 13.72 -8.75 13.54
C ASN A 125 14.48 -7.45 13.83
N ALA A 126 13.77 -6.34 14.03
CA ALA A 126 14.36 -5.05 14.37
C ALA A 126 14.74 -4.98 15.86
N LYS A 127 15.71 -4.13 16.16
CA LYS A 127 15.94 -3.70 17.54
C LYS A 127 14.82 -2.74 17.93
N VAL A 128 13.99 -3.16 18.87
CA VAL A 128 12.91 -2.34 19.43
C VAL A 128 13.43 -1.70 20.72
N ASP A 129 13.50 -0.37 20.74
CA ASP A 129 13.78 0.41 21.94
C ASP A 129 12.45 0.94 22.51
N GLU A 130 12.07 0.47 23.71
CA GLU A 130 10.87 0.96 24.41
C GLU A 130 11.16 2.32 25.07
N GLN A 131 10.47 3.37 24.61
CA GLN A 131 10.55 4.69 25.22
C GLN A 131 9.30 4.97 26.06
N SER A 132 9.49 5.20 27.36
CA SER A 132 8.41 5.71 28.22
C SER A 132 8.05 7.13 27.81
N MET A 133 6.81 7.32 27.38
CA MET A 133 6.26 8.62 26.98
C MET A 133 4.99 8.93 27.78
N THR A 134 4.81 10.20 28.13
CA THR A 134 3.56 10.70 28.69
C THR A 134 2.48 10.80 27.61
N MET A 135 1.21 10.76 28.01
CA MET A 135 0.07 10.92 27.07
C MET A 135 0.20 12.19 26.22
N LYS A 136 0.69 13.29 26.80
CA LYS A 136 0.92 14.56 26.10
C LYS A 136 1.99 14.44 25.02
N GLU A 137 3.05 13.70 25.28
CA GLU A 137 4.13 13.46 24.32
C GLU A 137 3.67 12.56 23.17
N VAL A 138 2.87 11.53 23.46
CA VAL A 138 2.27 10.65 22.43
C VAL A 138 1.36 11.44 21.50
N ILE A 139 0.47 12.27 22.05
CA ILE A 139 -0.43 13.11 21.25
C ILE A 139 0.35 14.10 20.37
N ASN A 140 1.38 14.74 20.93
CA ASN A 140 2.21 15.67 20.17
C ASN A 140 3.03 14.97 19.07
N ALA A 141 3.56 13.77 19.33
CA ALA A 141 4.28 12.98 18.33
C ALA A 141 3.36 12.54 17.18
N ALA A 142 2.14 12.10 17.49
CA ALA A 142 1.13 11.76 16.50
C ALA A 142 0.76 12.99 15.64
N ALA A 143 0.56 14.16 16.25
CA ALA A 143 0.25 15.39 15.54
C ALA A 143 1.38 15.86 14.61
N ASN A 144 2.65 15.74 15.03
CA ASN A 144 3.80 16.13 14.22
C ASN A 144 4.10 15.15 13.08
N SER A 145 3.74 13.88 13.22
CA SER A 145 3.91 12.87 12.16
C SER A 145 2.99 13.06 10.95
N GLY A 146 1.98 13.93 11.07
CA GLY A 146 1.10 14.37 9.98
C GLY A 146 1.47 15.71 9.31
N GLN A 147 2.51 16.42 9.79
CA GLN A 147 2.90 17.75 9.27
C GLN A 147 4.15 17.76 8.37
N ALA A 148 4.67 16.58 8.01
CA ALA A 148 5.72 16.42 7.00
C ALA A 148 5.12 15.85 5.70
N GLU A 149 4.03 16.47 5.24
CA GLU A 149 3.47 16.28 3.89
C GLU A 149 4.24 17.08 2.84
#